data_AF-A0A8S4D6Q4-F1
#
_entry.id   AF-A0A8S4D6Q4-F1
#
_cell.length_a   1.000
_cell.length_b   1.000
_cell.length_c   1.000
_cell.angle_alpha   90.00
_cell.angle_beta   90.00
_cell.angle_gamma   90.00
#
_symmetry.space_group_name_H-M   'P 1'
#
loop_
_entity.id
_entity.type
_entity.pdbx_description
1 polymer ?
#
loop_
_entity_poly.entity_id
_entity_poly.type
_entity_poly.pdbx_seq_one_letter_code
_entity_poly.pdbx_strand_id
1 'polypeptide(L)'
;MIQREYQMNNGFSTGEEDSRGNSDQICCLVDDGERCRRSAGNASYSKRIQKTVAQRRLKLNIDQQARHTYICDHHKKMIQCARTKRPKDSEDDSNEAETDSPEVDWYQLQVNTLRRYKRHYKVPTRPGLNKAQLADTIQKHFKSLPVNEKEIVTYFIYMVKTNGNKLDQKNGINSDTI
;
A
#
# COMPACT_ATOMS: atom_id res chain seq x y z
N MET A 1 41.84 32.51 -49.27
CA MET A 1 41.20 32.53 -47.94
C MET A 1 42.04 31.65 -47.02
N ILE A 2 42.67 32.28 -46.03
CA ILE A 2 43.54 31.66 -45.04
C ILE A 2 42.62 31.03 -43.98
N GLN A 3 42.78 29.73 -43.70
CA GLN A 3 42.14 29.10 -42.55
C GLN A 3 43.22 28.71 -41.55
N ARG A 4 43.23 29.45 -40.44
CA ARG A 4 44.07 29.27 -39.25
C ARG A 4 43.77 27.94 -38.55
N GLU A 5 44.84 27.28 -38.15
CA GLU A 5 45.14 26.74 -36.81
C GLU A 5 43.97 26.53 -35.83
N TYR A 6 43.86 25.35 -35.20
CA TYR A 6 44.44 25.15 -33.86
C TYR A 6 44.23 23.70 -33.38
N GLN A 7 45.31 23.11 -32.86
CA GLN A 7 45.35 21.86 -32.11
C GLN A 7 44.37 21.89 -30.94
N MET A 8 43.67 20.77 -30.71
CA MET A 8 43.03 20.50 -29.43
C MET A 8 43.65 19.23 -28.84
N ASN A 9 44.30 19.44 -27.70
CA ASN A 9 45.03 18.47 -26.90
C ASN A 9 44.24 17.19 -26.62
N ASN A 10 44.83 16.04 -26.99
CA ASN A 10 44.50 14.74 -26.42
C ASN A 10 45.17 14.59 -25.05
N GLY A 11 44.72 15.37 -24.08
CA GLY A 11 45.11 15.26 -22.68
C GLY A 11 44.33 14.14 -22.00
N PHE A 12 44.81 12.91 -22.09
CA PHE A 12 44.38 11.80 -21.24
C PHE A 12 44.90 12.05 -19.83
N SER A 13 44.19 12.92 -19.08
CA SER A 13 44.40 13.09 -17.66
C SER A 13 43.57 12.01 -16.96
N THR A 14 44.23 10.98 -16.44
CA THR A 14 43.66 10.03 -15.48
C THR A 14 43.41 10.77 -14.18
N GLY A 15 42.39 11.64 -14.18
CA GLY A 15 41.82 12.26 -13.00
C GLY A 15 40.91 11.24 -12.35
N GLU A 16 41.51 10.46 -11.45
CA GLU A 16 40.92 9.86 -10.24
C GLU A 16 39.39 9.94 -10.22
N GLU A 17 38.77 8.83 -10.60
CA GLU A 17 37.32 8.64 -10.57
C GLU A 17 36.81 8.93 -9.15
N ASP A 18 36.12 10.07 -9.05
CA ASP A 18 35.33 10.59 -7.93
C ASP A 18 34.30 9.52 -7.51
N SER A 19 34.77 8.46 -6.85
CA SER A 19 33.95 7.39 -6.26
C SER A 19 33.33 7.84 -4.94
N ARG A 20 32.97 9.13 -4.84
CA ARG A 20 32.10 9.62 -3.78
C ARG A 20 30.71 9.09 -4.11
N GLY A 21 30.33 8.03 -3.40
CA GLY A 21 29.06 7.33 -3.61
C GLY A 21 27.86 8.27 -3.69
N ASN A 22 26.79 7.80 -4.31
CA ASN A 22 25.51 8.52 -4.48
C ASN A 22 24.91 9.11 -3.19
N SER A 23 25.48 8.84 -2.01
CA SER A 23 25.00 9.26 -0.68
C SER A 23 25.08 10.77 -0.42
N ASP A 24 25.98 11.51 -1.08
CA ASP A 24 26.16 12.95 -0.82
C ASP A 24 25.42 13.85 -1.82
N GLN A 25 24.72 13.25 -2.78
CA GLN A 25 23.97 13.99 -3.79
C GLN A 25 22.65 14.52 -3.22
N ILE A 26 22.24 15.73 -3.63
CA ILE A 26 21.00 16.38 -3.17
C ILE A 26 19.94 16.27 -4.27
N CYS A 27 18.71 15.91 -3.91
CA CYS A 27 17.59 15.71 -4.84
C CYS A 27 17.55 16.75 -5.98
N CYS A 28 17.46 16.27 -7.22
CA CYS A 28 17.51 17.10 -8.43
C CYS A 28 16.23 17.91 -8.72
N LEU A 29 15.29 18.02 -7.78
CA LEU A 29 13.96 18.59 -8.02
C LEU A 29 13.77 19.94 -7.33
N VAL A 30 13.02 20.79 -8.01
CA VAL A 30 12.45 22.04 -7.50
C VAL A 30 10.95 21.80 -7.26
N ASP A 31 10.50 22.04 -6.04
CA ASP A 31 9.11 21.86 -5.60
C ASP A 31 8.48 23.22 -5.30
N ASP A 32 7.44 23.58 -6.05
CA ASP A 32 6.76 24.90 -6.01
C ASP A 32 7.72 26.11 -6.06
N GLY A 33 8.80 25.98 -6.83
CA GLY A 33 9.82 27.04 -6.99
C GLY A 33 11.00 26.94 -6.01
N GLU A 34 10.93 26.09 -4.99
CA GLU A 34 12.00 25.89 -4.00
C GLU A 34 12.86 24.67 -4.32
N ARG A 35 14.19 24.86 -4.36
CA ARG A 35 15.12 23.74 -4.60
C ARG A 35 15.11 22.78 -3.41
N CYS A 36 14.88 21.50 -3.68
CA CYS A 36 14.93 20.48 -2.64
C CYS A 36 16.33 20.37 -2.02
N ARG A 37 16.40 20.29 -0.69
CA ARG A 37 17.66 20.16 0.08
C ARG A 37 17.87 18.77 0.68
N ARG A 38 16.98 17.82 0.39
CA ARG A 38 17.06 16.45 0.92
C ARG A 38 18.08 15.63 0.12
N SER A 39 18.75 14.69 0.78
CA SER A 39 19.63 13.73 0.11
C SER A 39 18.87 12.91 -0.95
N ALA A 40 19.51 12.72 -2.08
CA ALA A 40 19.01 11.90 -3.16
C ALA A 40 19.12 10.41 -2.77
N GLY A 41 18.10 9.64 -3.12
CA GLY A 41 18.13 8.18 -2.99
C GLY A 41 18.50 7.52 -4.32
N ASN A 42 18.23 6.23 -4.44
CA ASN A 42 18.52 5.46 -5.66
C ASN A 42 17.49 5.64 -6.78
N ALA A 43 16.39 6.36 -6.52
CA ALA A 43 15.35 6.60 -7.52
C ALA A 43 15.74 7.76 -8.43
N SER A 44 15.57 7.60 -9.75
CA SER A 44 15.85 8.63 -10.75
C SER A 44 14.58 9.24 -11.33
N TYR A 45 14.62 10.54 -11.64
CA TYR A 45 13.62 11.27 -12.40
C TYR A 45 13.68 10.88 -13.88
N SER A 46 13.04 9.78 -14.23
CA SER A 46 12.98 9.27 -15.62
C SER A 46 11.85 9.92 -16.44
N LYS A 47 11.84 9.72 -17.77
CA LYS A 47 10.75 10.15 -18.66
C LYS A 47 9.36 9.66 -18.20
N ARG A 48 9.30 8.49 -17.54
CA ARG A 48 8.05 7.96 -16.95
C ARG A 48 7.56 8.82 -15.79
N ILE A 49 8.48 9.24 -14.93
CA ILE A 49 8.19 10.11 -13.80
C ILE A 49 7.75 11.49 -14.30
N GLN A 50 8.44 12.04 -15.30
CA GLN A 50 8.06 13.29 -15.96
C GLN A 50 6.62 13.25 -16.51
N LYS A 51 6.23 12.15 -17.17
CA LYS A 51 4.84 11.96 -17.62
C LYS A 51 3.85 11.94 -16.45
N THR A 52 4.20 11.29 -15.33
CA THR A 52 3.33 11.20 -14.14
C THR A 52 3.14 12.57 -13.50
N VAL A 53 4.23 13.34 -13.36
CA VAL A 53 4.22 14.71 -12.84
C VAL A 53 3.31 15.60 -13.69
N ALA A 54 3.46 15.55 -15.02
CA ALA A 54 2.61 16.31 -15.94
C ALA A 54 1.13 15.89 -15.88
N GLN A 55 0.85 14.58 -15.93
CA GLN A 55 -0.52 14.04 -15.88
C GLN A 55 -1.24 14.37 -14.56
N ARG A 56 -0.51 14.41 -13.44
CA ARG A 56 -1.06 14.70 -12.11
C ARG A 56 -0.93 16.16 -11.70
N ARG A 57 -0.40 17.00 -12.59
CA ARG A 57 -0.18 18.44 -12.38
C ARG A 57 0.62 18.73 -11.09
N LEU A 58 1.59 17.87 -10.77
CA LEU A 58 2.50 18.13 -9.65
C LEU A 58 3.45 19.27 -10.04
N LYS A 59 3.69 20.20 -9.11
CA LYS A 59 4.58 21.35 -9.33
C LYS A 59 6.07 20.99 -9.15
N LEU A 60 6.48 19.89 -9.77
CA LEU A 60 7.85 19.39 -9.70
C LEU A 60 8.56 19.63 -11.02
N ASN A 61 9.72 20.29 -10.96
CA ASN A 61 10.59 20.48 -12.11
C ASN A 61 12.01 20.00 -11.79
N ILE A 62 12.77 19.62 -12.82
CA ILE A 62 14.19 19.32 -12.67
C ILE A 62 14.97 20.62 -12.54
N ASP A 63 15.91 20.67 -11.60
CA ASP A 63 16.82 21.80 -11.47
C ASP A 63 17.88 21.73 -12.58
N GLN A 64 18.00 22.79 -13.38
CA GLN A 64 18.96 22.85 -14.48
C GLN A 64 20.43 22.83 -14.02
N GLN A 65 20.69 23.18 -12.76
CA GLN A 65 22.02 23.12 -12.15
C GLN A 65 22.33 21.75 -11.53
N ALA A 66 21.37 20.82 -11.48
CA ALA A 66 21.63 19.48 -10.96
C ALA A 66 22.50 18.67 -11.93
N ARG A 67 23.60 18.11 -11.42
CA ARG A 67 24.53 17.24 -12.18
C ARG A 67 24.05 15.78 -12.28
N HIS A 68 22.89 15.45 -11.70
CA HIS A 68 22.30 14.11 -11.69
C HIS A 68 20.77 14.19 -11.77
N THR A 69 20.14 13.04 -11.98
CA THR A 69 18.67 12.91 -12.07
C THR A 69 18.04 12.21 -10.86
N TYR A 70 18.82 11.88 -9.83
CA TYR A 70 18.31 11.23 -8.62
C TYR A 70 17.41 12.13 -7.75
N ILE A 71 16.40 11.51 -7.14
CA ILE A 71 15.39 12.16 -6.30
C ILE A 71 15.41 11.60 -4.88
N CYS A 72 15.02 12.41 -3.90
CA CYS A 72 14.91 11.98 -2.50
C CYS A 72 13.70 11.03 -2.30
N ASP A 73 13.72 10.26 -1.21
CA ASP A 73 12.62 9.35 -0.87
C ASP A 73 11.29 10.08 -0.64
N HIS A 74 11.33 11.34 -0.20
CA HIS A 74 10.14 12.16 -0.06
C HIS A 74 9.44 12.39 -1.42
N HIS A 75 10.18 12.87 -2.42
CA HIS A 75 9.62 13.08 -3.75
C HIS A 75 9.27 11.77 -4.44
N LYS A 76 10.05 10.71 -4.21
CA LYS A 76 9.69 9.36 -4.66
C LYS A 76 8.31 8.94 -4.14
N LYS A 77 8.06 9.07 -2.83
CA LYS A 77 6.77 8.74 -2.22
C LYS A 77 5.65 9.64 -2.77
N MET A 78 5.86 10.95 -2.84
CA MET A 78 4.88 11.89 -3.39
C MET A 78 4.45 11.54 -4.81
N ILE A 79 5.42 11.23 -5.68
CA ILE A 79 5.16 10.82 -7.07
C ILE A 79 4.46 9.45 -7.12
N GLN A 80 4.82 8.51 -6.23
CA GLN A 80 4.16 7.22 -6.11
C GLN A 80 2.70 7.37 -5.69
N CYS A 81 2.40 8.17 -4.66
CA CYS A 81 1.03 8.44 -4.21
C CYS A 81 0.20 9.12 -5.30
N ALA A 82 0.79 10.07 -6.03
CA ALA A 82 0.12 10.71 -7.16
C ALA A 82 -0.23 9.70 -8.28
N ARG A 83 0.54 8.62 -8.43
CA ARG A 83 0.26 7.57 -9.41
C ARG A 83 -0.93 6.69 -8.99
N THR A 84 -1.07 6.38 -7.70
CA THR A 84 -2.11 5.48 -7.17
C THR A 84 -3.48 6.15 -6.99
N LYS A 85 -3.55 7.47 -6.80
CA LYS A 85 -4.83 8.21 -6.73
C LYS A 85 -5.59 8.13 -8.06
N ARG A 86 -6.47 7.15 -8.26
CA ARG A 86 -7.44 7.15 -9.39
C ARG A 86 -8.39 8.36 -9.23
N PRO A 87 -8.89 8.97 -10.33
CA PRO A 87 -9.97 9.95 -10.21
C PRO A 87 -11.19 9.21 -9.65
N LYS A 88 -11.64 9.60 -8.46
CA LYS A 88 -12.80 9.04 -7.80
C LYS A 88 -13.81 10.17 -7.61
N ASP A 89 -14.79 10.22 -8.51
CA ASP A 89 -16.13 10.72 -8.20
C ASP A 89 -16.69 9.81 -7.12
N SER A 90 -16.67 10.24 -5.87
CA SER A 90 -17.60 9.89 -4.78
C SER A 90 -17.01 10.41 -3.47
N GLU A 91 -17.76 11.32 -2.86
CA GLU A 91 -17.57 11.88 -1.53
C GLU A 91 -17.57 10.76 -0.49
N ASP A 92 -16.41 10.41 0.06
CA ASP A 92 -16.31 9.93 1.44
C ASP A 92 -14.88 10.13 1.94
N ASP A 93 -14.78 10.86 3.05
CA ASP A 93 -13.57 11.39 3.66
C ASP A 93 -12.89 10.30 4.50
N SER A 94 -11.57 10.42 4.64
CA SER A 94 -10.76 9.80 5.70
C SER A 94 -10.67 8.27 5.80
N ASN A 95 -9.59 7.69 5.24
CA ASN A 95 -8.53 7.10 6.10
C ASN A 95 -7.26 6.78 5.29
N GLU A 96 -6.34 7.74 5.25
CA GLU A 96 -4.90 7.48 5.12
C GLU A 96 -4.38 7.15 6.53
N ALA A 97 -4.90 6.06 7.08
CA ALA A 97 -4.28 5.28 8.13
C ALA A 97 -4.59 3.84 7.72
N GLU A 98 -3.72 3.27 6.89
CA GLU A 98 -3.41 1.85 6.99
C GLU A 98 -2.75 1.66 8.38
N THR A 99 -3.56 1.87 9.42
CA THR A 99 -3.30 1.44 10.77
C THR A 99 -2.99 -0.03 10.61
N ASP A 100 -1.79 -0.40 11.04
CA ASP A 100 -1.28 -1.74 11.32
C ASP A 100 -2.30 -2.50 12.19
N SER A 101 -3.43 -2.81 11.57
CA SER A 101 -4.54 -3.54 12.14
C SER A 101 -4.16 -4.98 11.88
N PRO A 102 -3.91 -5.78 12.92
CA PRO A 102 -3.40 -7.12 12.74
C PRO A 102 -4.30 -7.86 11.76
N GLU A 103 -3.74 -8.28 10.63
CA GLU A 103 -4.50 -9.03 9.64
C GLU A 103 -4.83 -10.40 10.24
N VAL A 104 -6.11 -10.64 10.49
CA VAL A 104 -6.58 -11.94 10.97
C VAL A 104 -6.42 -12.95 9.84
N ASP A 105 -5.60 -13.97 10.07
CA ASP A 105 -5.43 -15.09 9.13
C ASP A 105 -6.62 -16.06 9.22
N TRP A 106 -7.56 -15.90 8.30
CA TRP A 106 -8.75 -16.76 8.18
C TRP A 106 -8.43 -18.18 7.72
N TYR A 107 -7.25 -18.43 7.14
CA TYR A 107 -6.84 -19.76 6.71
C TYR A 107 -6.49 -20.66 7.91
N GLN A 108 -6.12 -20.08 9.05
CA GLN A 108 -5.87 -20.84 10.29
C GLN A 108 -7.13 -21.47 10.86
N LEU A 109 -8.32 -20.91 10.56
CA LEU A 109 -9.58 -21.48 11.02
C LEU A 109 -9.85 -22.85 10.39
N GLN A 110 -10.52 -23.71 11.16
CA GLN A 110 -10.98 -25.00 10.65
C GLN A 110 -12.04 -24.81 9.55
N VAL A 111 -12.03 -25.70 8.55
CA VAL A 111 -12.98 -25.68 7.43
C VAL A 111 -14.43 -25.71 7.92
N ASN A 112 -14.71 -26.42 9.01
CA ASN A 112 -16.05 -26.49 9.61
C ASN A 112 -16.51 -25.14 10.16
N THR A 113 -15.61 -24.38 10.80
CA THR A 113 -15.89 -23.02 11.30
C THR A 113 -16.18 -22.08 10.15
N LEU A 114 -15.38 -22.13 9.08
CA LEU A 114 -15.63 -21.34 7.87
C LEU A 114 -16.98 -21.69 7.23
N ARG A 115 -17.32 -22.98 7.14
CA ARG A 115 -18.64 -23.44 6.64
C ARG A 115 -19.79 -23.02 7.56
N ARG A 116 -19.59 -23.05 8.89
CA ARG A 116 -20.57 -22.61 9.90
C ARG A 116 -20.85 -21.12 9.73
N TYR A 117 -19.81 -20.29 9.59
CA TYR A 117 -19.92 -18.86 9.31
C TYR A 117 -20.71 -18.61 8.03
N LYS A 118 -20.30 -19.23 6.91
CA LYS A 118 -20.97 -19.09 5.62
C LYS A 118 -22.47 -19.43 5.71
N ARG A 119 -22.82 -20.50 6.42
CA ARG A 119 -24.23 -20.93 6.60
C ARG A 119 -25.01 -19.92 7.45
N HIS A 120 -24.42 -19.42 8.52
CA HIS A 120 -25.06 -18.47 9.43
C HIS A 120 -25.40 -17.15 8.73
N TYR A 121 -24.43 -16.56 8.03
CA TYR A 121 -24.61 -15.30 7.30
C TYR A 121 -25.15 -15.48 5.88
N LYS A 122 -25.41 -16.72 5.45
CA LYS A 122 -25.89 -17.07 4.11
C LYS A 122 -25.04 -16.45 2.99
N VAL A 123 -23.71 -16.45 3.18
CA VAL A 123 -22.77 -15.82 2.24
C VAL A 123 -22.86 -16.53 0.88
N PRO A 124 -23.14 -15.81 -0.22
CA PRO A 124 -23.30 -16.40 -1.54
C PRO A 124 -21.95 -16.87 -2.08
N THR A 125 -21.90 -18.12 -2.57
CA THR A 125 -20.65 -18.69 -3.10
C THR A 125 -20.92 -19.72 -4.19
N ARG A 126 -19.98 -19.93 -5.11
CA ARG A 126 -20.03 -21.02 -6.09
C ARG A 126 -19.79 -22.39 -5.44
N PRO A 127 -20.38 -23.49 -5.95
CA PRO A 127 -20.04 -24.85 -5.50
C PRO A 127 -18.56 -25.18 -5.74
N GLY A 128 -17.99 -26.10 -4.95
CA GLY A 128 -16.64 -26.61 -5.18
C GLY A 128 -15.47 -25.75 -4.69
N LEU A 129 -15.72 -24.72 -3.87
CA LEU A 129 -14.66 -23.88 -3.30
C LEU A 129 -13.70 -24.67 -2.40
N ASN A 130 -12.40 -24.44 -2.59
CA ASN A 130 -11.38 -24.94 -1.68
C ASN A 130 -11.29 -24.09 -0.39
N LYS A 131 -10.48 -24.54 0.58
CA LYS A 131 -10.37 -23.86 1.89
C LYS A 131 -9.91 -22.41 1.77
N ALA A 132 -8.89 -22.14 0.94
CA ALA A 132 -8.34 -20.80 0.77
C ALA A 132 -9.39 -19.84 0.19
N GLN A 133 -10.05 -20.25 -0.89
CA GLN A 133 -11.09 -19.44 -1.53
C GLN A 133 -12.30 -19.20 -0.60
N LEU A 134 -12.64 -20.18 0.23
CA LEU A 134 -13.69 -20.02 1.25
C LEU A 134 -13.26 -18.99 2.32
N ALA A 135 -12.01 -19.05 2.78
CA ALA A 135 -11.47 -18.09 3.75
C ALA A 135 -11.47 -16.67 3.17
N ASP A 136 -11.00 -16.47 1.93
CA ASP A 136 -10.99 -15.16 1.28
C ASP A 136 -12.39 -14.56 1.13
N THR A 137 -13.37 -15.40 0.76
CA THR A 137 -14.76 -14.97 0.59
C THR A 137 -15.36 -14.53 1.93
N ILE A 138 -15.05 -15.28 3.00
CA ILE A 138 -15.50 -14.96 4.36
C ILE A 138 -14.83 -13.70 4.89
N GLN A 139 -13.52 -13.54 4.70
CA GLN A 139 -12.79 -12.35 5.12
C GLN A 139 -13.38 -11.09 4.49
N LYS A 140 -13.70 -11.13 3.19
CA LYS A 140 -14.35 -10.01 2.49
C LYS A 140 -15.73 -9.69 3.08
N HIS A 141 -16.55 -10.71 3.32
CA HIS A 141 -17.87 -10.53 3.92
C HIS A 141 -17.78 -9.99 5.35
N PHE A 142 -16.85 -10.51 6.16
CA PHE A 142 -16.64 -10.08 7.54
C PHE A 142 -16.33 -8.58 7.63
N LYS A 143 -15.47 -8.07 6.74
CA LYS A 143 -15.15 -6.63 6.66
C LYS A 143 -16.34 -5.75 6.29
N SER A 144 -17.41 -6.31 5.70
CA SER A 144 -18.64 -5.57 5.36
C SER A 144 -19.73 -5.60 6.42
N LEU A 145 -19.52 -6.31 7.54
CA LEU A 145 -20.54 -6.42 8.58
C LEU A 145 -20.69 -5.09 9.35
N PRO A 146 -21.92 -4.58 9.52
CA PRO A 146 -22.14 -3.47 10.43
C PRO A 146 -21.92 -3.93 11.88
N VAL A 147 -21.23 -3.11 12.67
CA VAL A 147 -20.88 -3.42 14.07
C VAL A 147 -21.42 -2.31 14.97
N ASN A 148 -22.32 -2.67 15.89
CA ASN A 148 -22.71 -1.81 17.01
C ASN A 148 -21.90 -2.21 18.24
N GLU A 149 -20.86 -1.44 18.55
CA GLU A 149 -19.87 -1.75 19.58
C GLU A 149 -20.53 -2.05 20.95
N LYS A 150 -21.50 -1.23 21.35
CA LYS A 150 -22.19 -1.38 22.64
C LYS A 150 -22.88 -2.74 22.76
N GLU A 151 -23.58 -3.16 21.70
CA GLU A 151 -24.26 -4.45 21.68
C GLU A 151 -23.27 -5.60 21.68
N ILE A 152 -22.23 -5.55 20.82
CA ILE A 152 -21.26 -6.62 20.69
C ILE A 152 -20.51 -6.86 22.01
N VAL A 153 -20.04 -5.80 22.66
CA VAL A 153 -19.36 -5.91 23.96
C VAL A 153 -20.30 -6.48 25.03
N THR A 154 -21.56 -6.00 25.07
CA THR A 154 -22.56 -6.50 26.03
C THR A 154 -22.84 -7.98 25.83
N TYR A 155 -23.08 -8.42 24.59
CA TYR A 155 -23.33 -9.82 24.26
C TYR A 155 -22.11 -10.70 24.57
N PHE A 156 -20.91 -10.24 24.24
CA PHE A 156 -19.67 -10.96 24.53
C PHE A 156 -19.50 -11.20 26.04
N ILE A 157 -19.60 -10.15 26.85
CA ILE A 157 -19.50 -10.24 28.31
C ILE A 157 -20.56 -11.20 28.86
N TYR A 158 -21.81 -11.06 28.42
CA TYR A 158 -22.90 -11.93 28.85
C TYR A 158 -22.63 -13.40 28.51
N MET A 159 -22.24 -13.71 27.26
CA MET A 159 -21.96 -15.08 26.82
C MET A 159 -20.81 -15.72 27.60
N VAL A 160 -19.74 -14.98 27.86
CA VAL A 160 -18.59 -15.46 28.65
C VAL A 160 -19.00 -15.71 30.10
N LYS A 161 -19.72 -14.77 30.73
CA LYS A 161 -20.15 -14.92 32.14
C LYS A 161 -21.16 -16.05 32.35
N THR A 162 -21.95 -16.36 31.33
CA THR A 162 -22.98 -17.41 31.40
C THR A 162 -22.54 -18.74 30.80
N ASN A 163 -21.29 -18.85 30.31
CA ASN A 163 -20.78 -19.99 29.54
C ASN A 163 -21.72 -20.41 28.37
N GLY A 164 -22.44 -19.44 27.81
CA GLY A 164 -23.47 -19.67 26.81
C GLY A 164 -22.93 -19.71 25.39
N ASN A 165 -22.21 -20.77 24.98
CA ASN A 165 -21.89 -20.95 23.57
C ASN A 165 -23.07 -21.58 22.80
N LYS A 166 -24.03 -20.74 22.39
CA LYS A 166 -25.21 -21.16 21.61
C LYS A 166 -24.88 -21.80 20.26
N LEU A 167 -23.64 -21.68 19.76
CA LEU A 167 -23.24 -22.17 18.44
C LEU A 167 -22.70 -23.61 18.42
N ASP A 168 -22.31 -24.19 19.58
CA ASP A 168 -21.93 -25.60 19.66
C ASP A 168 -23.06 -26.54 20.09
N GLN A 169 -24.16 -26.02 20.63
CA GLN A 169 -25.28 -26.86 21.07
C GLN A 169 -26.08 -27.49 19.91
N LYS A 170 -25.86 -27.08 18.66
CA LYS A 170 -26.64 -27.57 17.52
C LYS A 170 -25.86 -28.54 16.62
N ASN A 171 -25.20 -29.52 17.23
CA ASN A 171 -24.89 -30.80 16.58
C ASN A 171 -25.39 -31.95 17.47
N GLY A 172 -26.72 -32.14 17.46
CA GLY A 172 -27.42 -33.40 17.74
C GLY A 172 -27.03 -34.22 18.96
N ILE A 173 -27.77 -34.05 20.06
CA ILE A 173 -28.18 -35.19 20.88
C ILE A 173 -29.69 -35.07 21.05
N ASN A 174 -30.42 -35.90 20.31
CA ASN A 174 -31.71 -36.37 20.76
C ASN A 174 -31.46 -37.15 22.06
N SER A 175 -32.12 -36.77 23.14
CA SER A 175 -32.48 -37.69 24.20
C SER A 175 -33.83 -37.24 24.70
N ASP A 176 -34.87 -37.94 24.25
CA ASP A 176 -36.00 -38.31 25.09
C ASP A 176 -35.49 -38.84 26.46
N THR A 177 -36.39 -38.94 27.45
CA THR A 177 -36.19 -39.40 28.87
C THR A 177 -36.07 -38.17 29.80
N ILE A 178 -37.05 -37.76 30.62
CA ILE A 178 -38.27 -38.35 31.23
C ILE A 178 -39.37 -37.27 31.27
#